data_AF-A0AAD9PYV9-F1
#
_entry.id   AF-A0AAD9PYV9-F1
#
_cell.length_a   1.000
_cell.length_b   1.000
_cell.length_c   1.000
_cell.angle_alpha   90.00
_cell.angle_beta   90.00
_cell.angle_gamma   90.00
#
_symmetry.space_group_name_H-M   'P 1'
#
loop_
_entity.id
_entity.type
_entity.pdbx_description
1 polymer ?
#
loop_
_entity_poly.entity_id
_entity_poly.type
_entity_poly.pdbx_seq_one_letter_code
_entity_poly.pdbx_strand_id
1 'polypeptide(L)'
;MSVIVCRTSIGTSNPRPLSLVFHSKRQVKSNVSCNAILEEGTYMIICSAFNHWQSFEAQRTETSSVSGHADEDIFPSYVLAVHSSRPVMLDQVLMPEFCLADTLLLLATTYGEQHKGITGVTCYYMAQGIAGLLVVAENRLPDHNLIVDCDCSESFNVVSSRGVLTTADCVPPLHKQVLILLTQLEDSEGFAVSHKLSFKVLVHNGYRACGLQNTPPLSPGQSGLHCARPL
;
A
#
# COMPACT_ATOMS: atom_id res chain seq x y z
N MET A 1 4.79 5.31 -11.40
CA MET A 1 3.38 5.71 -11.17
C MET A 1 2.46 4.52 -11.41
N SER A 2 1.31 4.46 -10.76
CA SER A 2 0.24 3.50 -10.98
C SER A 2 -1.12 4.18 -10.85
N VAL A 3 -2.09 3.69 -11.62
CA VAL A 3 -3.50 4.08 -11.51
C VAL A 3 -4.29 2.84 -11.10
N ILE A 4 -5.03 2.96 -10.01
CA ILE A 4 -5.87 1.89 -9.48
C ILE A 4 -7.31 2.41 -9.45
N VAL A 5 -8.22 1.63 -10.02
CA VAL A 5 -9.65 1.96 -10.10
C VAL A 5 -10.42 1.01 -9.21
N CYS A 6 -11.12 1.58 -8.23
CA CYS A 6 -11.95 0.83 -7.27
C CYS A 6 -13.40 1.30 -7.37
N ARG A 7 -14.35 0.38 -7.22
CA ARG A 7 -15.75 0.74 -6.97
C ARG A 7 -15.85 1.36 -5.58
N THR A 8 -16.70 2.37 -5.41
CA THR A 8 -16.93 3.02 -4.11
C THR A 8 -18.43 3.27 -3.87
N SER A 9 -18.77 3.66 -2.65
CA SER A 9 -20.13 4.03 -2.26
C SER A 9 -20.52 5.41 -2.79
N ILE A 10 -21.80 5.58 -3.11
CA ILE A 10 -22.37 6.83 -3.62
C ILE A 10 -22.62 7.81 -2.45
N GLY A 11 -22.32 9.10 -2.65
CA GLY A 11 -22.83 10.17 -1.80
C GLY A 11 -22.21 10.29 -0.40
N THR A 12 -21.05 9.68 -0.16
CA THR A 12 -20.37 9.74 1.13
C THR A 12 -19.33 10.87 1.14
N SER A 13 -19.28 11.66 2.21
CA SER A 13 -18.21 12.64 2.44
C SER A 13 -16.83 12.00 2.68
N ASN A 14 -16.78 10.67 2.84
CA ASN A 14 -15.56 9.90 3.08
C ASN A 14 -15.59 8.61 2.24
N PRO A 15 -15.27 8.68 0.93
CA PRO A 15 -15.35 7.53 0.03
C PRO A 15 -14.31 6.46 0.40
N ARG A 16 -14.67 5.18 0.26
CA ARG A 16 -13.76 4.04 0.51
C ARG A 16 -13.71 3.08 -0.67
N PRO A 17 -12.56 2.48 -0.97
CA PRO A 17 -12.47 1.46 -2.00
C PRO A 17 -13.20 0.19 -1.52
N LEU A 18 -14.22 -0.25 -2.27
CA LEU A 18 -15.03 -1.43 -1.94
C LEU A 18 -14.57 -2.68 -2.69
N SER A 19 -14.29 -2.53 -3.98
CA SER A 19 -13.82 -3.63 -4.82
C SER A 19 -12.89 -3.10 -5.89
N LEU A 20 -11.81 -3.83 -6.15
CA LEU A 20 -10.90 -3.52 -7.24
C LEU A 20 -11.58 -3.80 -8.59
N VAL A 21 -11.42 -2.88 -9.54
CA VAL A 21 -11.97 -3.02 -10.90
C VAL A 21 -10.85 -3.19 -11.91
N PHE A 22 -9.84 -2.31 -11.83
CA PHE A 22 -8.69 -2.36 -12.74
C PHE A 22 -7.47 -1.72 -12.09
N HIS A 23 -6.28 -2.11 -12.53
CA HIS A 23 -5.05 -1.41 -12.21
C HIS A 23 -4.14 -1.34 -13.44
N SER A 24 -3.39 -0.24 -13.57
CA SER A 24 -2.36 -0.14 -14.59
C SER A 24 -1.19 -1.09 -14.27
N LYS A 25 -0.42 -1.47 -15.29
CA LYS A 25 0.95 -1.95 -15.05
C LYS A 25 1.76 -0.78 -14.51
N ARG A 26 2.66 -1.04 -13.56
CA ARG A 26 3.61 -0.05 -13.06
C ARG A 26 4.94 -0.25 -13.77
N GLN A 27 5.51 0.86 -14.22
CA GLN A 27 6.81 0.95 -14.90
C GLN A 27 7.50 2.24 -14.43
N VAL A 28 8.84 2.29 -14.53
CA VAL A 28 9.61 3.51 -14.30
C VAL A 28 9.52 4.39 -15.54
N LYS A 29 8.35 5.01 -15.71
CA LYS A 29 8.04 5.91 -16.83
C LYS A 29 7.36 7.18 -16.32
N SER A 30 7.45 8.23 -17.13
CA SER A 30 6.81 9.53 -16.87
C SER A 30 5.29 9.51 -17.05
N ASN A 31 4.73 8.46 -17.66
CA ASN A 31 3.30 8.28 -17.84
C ASN A 31 2.89 6.80 -17.64
N VAL A 32 1.63 6.64 -17.27
CA VAL A 32 0.95 5.35 -17.16
C VAL A 32 -0.46 5.53 -17.70
N SER A 33 -0.98 4.50 -18.37
CA SER A 33 -2.36 4.47 -18.85
C SER A 33 -3.01 3.13 -18.58
N CYS A 34 -4.32 3.15 -18.50
CA CYS A 34 -5.18 1.98 -18.40
C CYS A 34 -6.49 2.23 -19.13
N ASN A 35 -7.15 1.16 -19.57
CA ASN A 35 -8.47 1.20 -20.16
C ASN A 35 -9.31 0.09 -19.54
N ALA A 36 -10.55 0.41 -19.18
CA ALA A 36 -11.52 -0.52 -18.63
C ALA A 36 -12.93 -0.18 -19.12
N ILE A 37 -13.77 -1.20 -19.25
CA ILE A 37 -15.21 -1.04 -19.43
C ILE A 37 -15.82 -1.07 -18.04
N LEU A 38 -16.54 0.00 -17.68
CA LEU A 38 -17.18 0.16 -16.39
C LEU A 38 -18.69 0.06 -16.55
N GLU A 39 -19.33 -0.64 -15.62
CA GLU A 39 -20.78 -0.56 -15.44
C GLU A 39 -21.16 0.83 -14.88
N GLU A 40 -22.46 1.11 -14.84
CA GLU A 40 -22.94 2.32 -14.17
C GLU A 40 -22.63 2.26 -12.67
N GLY A 41 -22.03 3.32 -12.13
CA GLY A 41 -21.68 3.40 -10.72
C GLY A 41 -20.69 4.51 -10.39
N THR A 42 -20.25 4.53 -9.14
CA THR A 42 -19.26 5.47 -8.63
C THR A 42 -17.94 4.75 -8.38
N TYR A 43 -16.85 5.38 -8.80
CA TYR A 43 -15.51 4.82 -8.78
C TYR A 43 -14.53 5.81 -8.17
N MET A 44 -13.53 5.28 -7.47
CA MET A 44 -12.34 6.01 -7.04
C MET A 44 -11.21 5.69 -7.99
N ILE A 45 -10.50 6.73 -8.43
CA ILE A 45 -9.25 6.62 -9.19
C ILE A 45 -8.12 7.03 -8.25
N ILE A 46 -7.32 6.06 -7.85
CA ILE A 46 -6.18 6.27 -6.95
C ILE A 46 -4.91 6.33 -7.81
N CYS A 47 -4.31 7.51 -7.89
CA CYS A 47 -3.01 7.73 -8.50
C CYS A 47 -1.91 7.62 -7.44
N SER A 48 -0.90 6.80 -7.68
CA SER A 48 0.18 6.58 -6.71
C SER A 48 1.56 6.45 -7.35
N ALA A 49 2.58 6.93 -6.64
CA ALA A 49 3.98 6.72 -6.94
C ALA A 49 4.75 6.64 -5.61
N PHE A 50 5.50 5.56 -5.40
CA PHE A 50 6.18 5.31 -4.12
C PHE A 50 7.70 5.55 -4.20
N ASN A 51 8.20 5.92 -5.37
CA ASN A 51 9.60 6.18 -5.62
C ASN A 51 10.14 7.33 -4.73
N HIS A 52 9.27 8.29 -4.39
CA HIS A 52 9.59 9.47 -3.59
C HIS A 52 9.06 9.37 -2.15
N TRP A 53 8.62 8.18 -1.73
CA TRP A 53 7.97 7.99 -0.44
C TRP A 53 8.84 8.41 0.75
N GLN A 54 10.16 8.20 0.65
CA GLN A 54 11.12 8.52 1.70
C GLN A 54 11.59 9.99 1.69
N SER A 55 11.59 10.65 0.52
CA SER A 55 11.94 12.08 0.42
C SER A 55 11.02 12.95 1.28
N PHE A 56 9.77 12.51 1.45
CA PHE A 56 8.77 13.14 2.31
C PHE A 56 9.08 13.04 3.82
N GLU A 57 9.64 11.92 4.29
CA GLU A 57 9.91 11.73 5.72
C GLU A 57 11.08 12.57 6.20
N ALA A 58 12.12 12.69 5.37
CA ALA A 58 13.28 13.51 5.67
C ALA A 58 12.91 15.00 5.85
N GLN A 59 12.06 15.55 4.97
CA GLN A 59 11.68 16.97 5.01
C GLN A 59 10.67 17.33 6.11
N ARG A 60 9.79 16.39 6.52
CA ARG A 60 8.91 16.59 7.70
C ARG A 60 9.67 16.72 9.01
N THR A 61 10.85 16.13 9.10
CA THR A 61 11.67 16.18 10.30
C THR A 61 12.36 17.55 10.45
N GLU A 62 12.71 18.19 9.33
CA GLU A 62 13.41 19.49 9.29
C GLU A 62 12.48 20.72 9.41
N THR A 63 11.18 20.58 9.11
CA THR A 63 10.22 21.70 9.05
C THR A 63 9.31 21.84 10.27
N SER A 64 9.68 21.25 11.41
CA SER A 64 8.92 21.30 12.68
C SER A 64 9.01 22.65 13.42
N SER A 65 9.01 23.77 12.69
CA SER A 65 8.70 25.10 13.22
C SER A 65 7.98 25.96 12.17
N VAL A 66 6.71 26.29 12.49
CA VAL A 66 5.83 27.32 11.90
C VAL A 66 4.85 26.86 10.80
N SER A 67 3.56 26.92 11.15
CA SER A 67 2.33 27.01 10.33
C SER A 67 2.00 25.92 9.28
N GLY A 68 1.12 24.98 9.66
CA GLY A 68 -0.27 24.87 9.17
C GLY A 68 -0.64 24.65 7.69
N HIS A 69 0.29 24.79 6.74
CA HIS A 69 0.04 24.50 5.33
C HIS A 69 1.03 23.43 4.89
N ALA A 70 0.51 22.23 4.56
CA ALA A 70 1.32 21.20 3.93
C ALA A 70 1.75 21.73 2.56
N ASP A 71 3.04 22.00 2.40
CA ASP A 71 3.62 22.49 1.16
C ASP A 71 3.26 21.51 0.03
N GLU A 72 2.47 21.94 -0.96
CA GLU A 72 2.07 21.11 -2.11
C GLU A 72 3.26 20.73 -2.99
N ASP A 73 4.43 21.32 -2.75
CA ASP A 73 5.67 21.13 -3.52
C ASP A 73 6.48 19.86 -3.17
N ILE A 74 6.01 19.04 -2.20
CA ILE A 74 6.79 17.89 -1.69
C ILE A 74 6.60 16.61 -2.53
N PHE A 75 5.47 16.47 -3.23
CA PHE A 75 5.24 15.35 -4.14
C PHE A 75 5.35 15.81 -5.60
N PRO A 76 5.86 14.96 -6.51
CA PRO A 76 5.85 15.28 -7.92
C PRO A 76 4.42 15.56 -8.38
N SER A 77 4.22 16.71 -9.02
CA SER A 77 2.94 17.03 -9.65
C SER A 77 2.61 16.01 -10.75
N TYR A 78 1.33 15.75 -10.95
CA TYR A 78 0.86 14.85 -11.97
C TYR A 78 -0.43 15.37 -12.61
N VAL A 79 -0.72 14.85 -13.80
CA VAL A 79 -1.95 15.13 -14.53
C VAL A 79 -2.69 13.82 -14.74
N LEU A 80 -3.94 13.75 -14.28
CA LEU A 80 -4.86 12.67 -14.61
C LEU A 80 -5.77 13.12 -15.75
N ALA A 81 -5.71 12.41 -16.89
CA ALA A 81 -6.63 12.59 -17.99
C ALA A 81 -7.62 11.42 -18.05
N VAL A 82 -8.92 11.72 -18.01
CA VAL A 82 -10.00 10.72 -18.12
C VAL A 82 -10.69 10.89 -19.47
N HIS A 83 -10.61 9.86 -20.31
CA HIS A 83 -11.30 9.81 -21.60
C HIS A 83 -12.46 8.82 -21.50
N SER A 84 -13.67 9.26 -21.84
CA SER A 84 -14.87 8.44 -21.78
C SER A 84 -15.70 8.60 -23.05
N SER A 85 -16.30 7.50 -23.51
CA SER A 85 -17.27 7.50 -24.61
C SER A 85 -18.66 8.00 -24.19
N ARG A 86 -18.89 8.18 -22.88
CA ARG A 86 -20.12 8.72 -22.30
C ARG A 86 -19.81 9.88 -21.35
N PRO A 87 -20.73 10.83 -21.14
CA PRO A 87 -20.57 11.86 -20.13
C PRO A 87 -20.29 11.24 -18.75
N VAL A 88 -19.28 11.74 -18.06
CA VAL A 88 -18.91 11.33 -16.71
C VAL A 88 -18.74 12.56 -15.83
N MET A 89 -19.10 12.44 -14.55
CA MET A 89 -18.77 13.44 -13.55
C MET A 89 -17.48 13.04 -12.87
N LEU A 90 -16.54 13.98 -12.75
CA LEU A 90 -15.28 13.80 -12.05
C LEU A 90 -15.21 14.84 -10.93
N ASP A 91 -14.88 14.38 -9.74
CA ASP A 91 -14.65 15.24 -8.58
C ASP A 91 -13.34 14.83 -7.91
N GLN A 92 -12.57 15.83 -7.49
CA GLN A 92 -11.31 15.62 -6.80
C GLN A 92 -11.55 15.66 -5.29
N VAL A 93 -11.33 14.53 -4.64
CA VAL A 93 -11.49 14.40 -3.19
C VAL A 93 -10.13 14.36 -2.49
N LEU A 94 -10.07 14.88 -1.27
CA LEU A 94 -8.92 14.67 -0.39
C LEU A 94 -8.78 13.17 -0.13
N MET A 95 -7.54 12.66 -0.18
CA MET A 95 -7.25 11.24 0.05
C MET A 95 -7.72 10.84 1.46
N PRO A 96 -8.71 9.94 1.58
CA PRO A 96 -9.17 9.48 2.88
C PRO A 96 -8.08 8.74 3.64
N GLU A 97 -8.16 8.79 4.97
CA GLU A 97 -7.25 8.03 5.84
C GLU A 97 -7.29 6.54 5.48
N PHE A 98 -6.11 5.93 5.36
CA PHE A 98 -5.95 4.52 4.97
C PHE A 98 -6.46 4.12 3.59
N CYS A 99 -6.97 5.05 2.75
CA CYS A 99 -7.47 4.73 1.42
C CYS A 99 -6.43 3.99 0.56
N LEU A 100 -5.17 4.41 0.65
CA LEU A 100 -4.07 3.78 -0.07
C LEU A 100 -3.79 2.36 0.45
N ALA A 101 -3.78 2.16 1.76
CA ALA A 101 -3.63 0.83 2.37
C ALA A 101 -4.76 -0.09 1.91
N ASP A 102 -6.01 0.32 2.07
CA ASP A 102 -7.19 -0.47 1.72
C ASP A 102 -7.20 -0.82 0.22
N THR A 103 -6.76 0.11 -0.64
CA THR A 103 -6.60 -0.12 -2.08
C THR A 103 -5.52 -1.16 -2.39
N LEU A 104 -4.34 -1.09 -1.76
CA LEU A 104 -3.27 -2.07 -1.97
C LEU A 104 -3.61 -3.44 -1.37
N LEU A 105 -4.36 -3.48 -0.28
CA LEU A 105 -4.88 -4.72 0.30
C LEU A 105 -5.86 -5.40 -0.67
N LEU A 106 -6.77 -4.64 -1.29
CA LEU A 106 -7.63 -5.15 -2.36
C LEU A 106 -6.80 -5.65 -3.55
N LEU A 107 -5.78 -4.91 -3.97
CA LEU A 107 -4.88 -5.32 -5.05
C LEU A 107 -4.19 -6.65 -4.76
N ALA A 108 -3.53 -6.76 -3.61
CA ALA A 108 -2.80 -7.97 -3.21
C ALA A 108 -3.71 -9.17 -3.02
N THR A 109 -4.90 -8.98 -2.41
CA THR A 109 -5.84 -10.09 -2.21
C THR A 109 -6.50 -10.56 -3.52
N THR A 110 -6.59 -9.70 -4.53
CA THR A 110 -7.18 -10.04 -5.84
C THR A 110 -6.16 -10.70 -6.78
N TYR A 111 -4.94 -10.17 -6.87
CA TYR A 111 -3.96 -10.55 -7.88
C TYR A 111 -2.65 -11.11 -7.33
N GLY A 112 -2.47 -11.09 -6.01
CA GLY A 112 -1.27 -11.60 -5.35
C GLY A 112 -1.19 -13.12 -5.34
N GLU A 113 0.03 -13.62 -5.47
CA GLU A 113 0.33 -15.03 -5.21
C GLU A 113 0.15 -15.31 -3.72
N GLN A 114 -0.55 -16.40 -3.41
CA GLN A 114 -0.91 -16.74 -2.04
C GLN A 114 0.07 -17.76 -1.46
N HIS A 115 0.62 -17.45 -0.30
CA HIS A 115 1.37 -18.39 0.52
C HIS A 115 0.58 -18.73 1.78
N LYS A 116 0.24 -20.01 1.94
CA LYS A 116 -0.55 -20.55 3.05
C LYS A 116 0.24 -21.63 3.78
N GLY A 117 1.05 -21.22 4.75
CA GLY A 117 1.83 -22.13 5.59
C GLY A 117 1.17 -22.46 6.94
N ILE A 118 0.30 -21.57 7.44
CA ILE A 118 -0.36 -21.70 8.74
C ILE A 118 -1.87 -21.54 8.52
N THR A 119 -2.67 -22.45 9.06
CA THR A 119 -4.14 -22.38 8.96
C THR A 119 -4.65 -21.06 9.54
N GLY A 120 -5.48 -20.34 8.79
CA GLY A 120 -6.00 -19.04 9.21
C GLY A 120 -5.06 -17.86 8.93
N VAL A 121 -3.88 -18.09 8.39
CA VAL A 121 -2.95 -17.05 7.95
C VAL A 121 -2.74 -17.16 6.44
N THR A 122 -2.70 -16.03 5.75
CA THR A 122 -2.35 -15.98 4.33
C THR A 122 -1.44 -14.80 4.06
N CYS A 123 -0.33 -15.05 3.37
CA CYS A 123 0.52 -13.98 2.85
C CYS A 123 0.28 -13.83 1.36
N TYR A 124 0.22 -12.60 0.91
CA TYR A 124 0.07 -12.24 -0.49
C TYR A 124 1.33 -11.50 -0.92
N TYR A 125 1.88 -11.88 -2.06
CA TYR A 125 2.92 -11.08 -2.69
C TYR A 125 2.64 -10.86 -4.17
N MET A 126 3.07 -9.71 -4.66
CA MET A 126 3.01 -9.36 -6.09
C MET A 126 4.37 -8.83 -6.51
N ALA A 127 4.98 -9.46 -7.51
CA ALA A 127 6.18 -8.93 -8.17
C ALA A 127 5.91 -8.63 -9.65
N GLN A 128 4.99 -9.38 -10.28
CA GLN A 128 4.69 -9.24 -11.69
C GLN A 128 3.85 -7.99 -11.96
N GLY A 129 4.25 -7.20 -12.97
CA GLY A 129 3.48 -6.06 -13.47
C GLY A 129 3.47 -4.83 -12.55
N ILE A 130 4.18 -4.86 -11.42
CA ILE A 130 4.24 -3.75 -10.47
C ILE A 130 5.61 -3.04 -10.38
N ALA A 131 6.61 -3.45 -11.16
CA ALA A 131 7.98 -2.92 -11.16
C ALA A 131 8.57 -2.75 -9.74
N GLY A 132 8.50 -3.83 -8.96
CA GLY A 132 8.77 -3.83 -7.53
C GLY A 132 8.18 -5.06 -6.85
N LEU A 133 7.89 -4.94 -5.56
CA LEU A 133 7.32 -6.00 -4.74
C LEU A 133 6.29 -5.43 -3.75
N LEU A 134 5.09 -5.99 -3.70
CA LEU A 134 4.12 -5.71 -2.64
C LEU A 134 3.99 -6.96 -1.78
N VAL A 135 4.13 -6.83 -0.46
CA VAL A 135 3.93 -7.93 0.49
C VAL A 135 2.86 -7.55 1.51
N VAL A 136 1.87 -8.43 1.66
CA VAL A 136 0.74 -8.27 2.58
C VAL A 136 0.58 -9.54 3.42
N ALA A 137 0.27 -9.36 4.70
CA ALA A 137 -0.15 -10.45 5.57
C ALA A 137 -1.62 -10.30 5.94
N GLU A 138 -2.34 -11.42 5.97
CA GLU A 138 -3.71 -11.56 6.42
C GLU A 138 -3.75 -12.54 7.59
N ASN A 139 -4.21 -12.07 8.74
CA ASN A 139 -4.42 -12.86 9.94
C ASN A 139 -5.92 -13.04 10.20
N ARG A 140 -6.45 -14.24 9.93
CA ARG A 140 -7.85 -14.62 10.20
C ARG A 140 -8.01 -15.37 11.54
N LEU A 141 -6.96 -15.46 12.36
CA LEU A 141 -7.06 -16.04 13.68
C LEU A 141 -7.81 -15.06 14.60
N PRO A 142 -8.78 -15.53 15.42
CA PRO A 142 -9.62 -14.66 16.24
C PRO A 142 -8.97 -14.20 17.55
N ASP A 143 -7.97 -14.94 18.01
CA ASP A 143 -7.39 -14.85 19.36
C ASP A 143 -5.85 -14.90 19.34
N HIS A 144 -5.24 -14.80 18.16
CA HIS A 144 -3.78 -14.82 18.01
C HIS A 144 -3.27 -13.63 17.22
N ASN A 145 -2.20 -13.02 17.71
CA ASN A 145 -1.39 -12.10 16.94
C ASN A 145 -0.45 -12.90 16.02
N LEU A 146 -0.24 -12.39 14.81
CA LEU A 146 0.72 -12.93 13.85
C LEU A 146 1.93 -12.00 13.79
N ILE A 147 3.09 -12.48 14.22
CA ILE A 147 4.38 -11.82 14.00
C ILE A 147 4.90 -12.26 12.64
N VAL A 148 5.23 -11.30 11.79
CA VAL A 148 5.81 -11.53 10.47
C VAL A 148 7.12 -10.78 10.37
N ASP A 149 8.22 -11.51 10.21
CA ASP A 149 9.46 -10.89 9.76
C ASP A 149 9.51 -10.97 8.23
N CYS A 150 9.73 -9.83 7.59
CA CYS A 150 9.87 -9.71 6.15
C CYS A 150 11.26 -9.18 5.83
N ASP A 151 12.07 -10.02 5.21
CA ASP A 151 13.45 -9.72 4.79
C ASP A 151 13.52 -9.62 3.27
N CYS A 152 13.79 -8.43 2.77
CA CYS A 152 13.99 -8.13 1.37
C CYS A 152 15.41 -7.61 1.07
N SER A 153 16.38 -7.88 1.96
CA SER A 153 17.74 -7.30 1.90
C SER A 153 18.55 -7.67 0.65
N GLU A 154 18.23 -8.79 0.00
CA GLU A 154 18.84 -9.21 -1.26
C GLU A 154 18.21 -8.53 -2.49
N SER A 155 17.24 -7.62 -2.31
CA SER A 155 16.69 -6.82 -3.41
C SER A 155 17.66 -5.75 -3.86
N PHE A 156 17.66 -5.44 -5.16
CA PHE A 156 18.57 -4.50 -5.79
C PHE A 156 17.83 -3.50 -6.69
N ASN A 157 18.32 -2.25 -6.73
CA ASN A 157 17.74 -1.13 -7.47
C ASN A 157 16.25 -0.89 -7.14
N VAL A 158 15.93 -0.91 -5.84
CA VAL A 158 14.60 -0.64 -5.32
C VAL A 158 14.65 0.30 -4.12
N VAL A 159 13.58 1.05 -3.92
CA VAL A 159 13.31 1.80 -2.69
C VAL A 159 12.11 1.22 -1.97
N SER A 160 12.13 1.32 -0.64
CA SER A 160 11.12 0.77 0.26
C SER A 160 10.22 1.87 0.82
N SER A 161 8.91 1.61 0.84
CA SER A 161 7.94 2.44 1.55
C SER A 161 8.16 2.47 3.07
N ARG A 162 8.94 1.52 3.61
CA ARG A 162 9.35 1.46 5.03
C ARG A 162 10.69 2.12 5.32
N GLY A 163 11.42 2.56 4.30
CA GLY A 163 12.77 3.15 4.43
C GLY A 163 13.87 2.13 4.75
N VAL A 164 13.46 0.90 5.06
CA VAL A 164 14.30 -0.26 5.32
C VAL A 164 13.84 -1.45 4.49
N LEU A 165 14.72 -2.42 4.25
CA LEU A 165 14.41 -3.66 3.52
C LEU A 165 14.04 -4.82 4.44
N THR A 166 14.16 -4.64 5.76
CA THR A 166 13.83 -5.65 6.75
C THR A 166 12.83 -5.07 7.74
N THR A 167 11.74 -5.81 7.99
CA THR A 167 10.68 -5.40 8.90
C THR A 167 10.25 -6.56 9.77
N ALA A 168 9.77 -6.26 10.98
CA ALA A 168 9.07 -7.20 11.84
C ALA A 168 7.79 -6.55 12.31
N ASP A 169 6.65 -7.08 11.88
CA ASP A 169 5.34 -6.50 12.13
C ASP A 169 4.46 -7.49 12.91
N CYS A 170 3.66 -6.96 13.82
CA CYS A 170 2.63 -7.72 14.50
C CYS A 170 1.25 -7.40 13.92
N VAL A 171 0.68 -8.36 13.19
CA VAL A 171 -0.67 -8.27 12.64
C VAL A 171 -1.68 -8.79 13.67
N PRO A 172 -2.60 -7.93 14.18
CA PRO A 172 -3.59 -8.33 15.18
C PRO A 172 -4.55 -9.42 14.69
N PRO A 173 -5.31 -10.07 15.59
CA PRO A 173 -6.37 -10.99 15.22
C PRO A 173 -7.37 -10.32 14.27
N LEU A 174 -7.80 -11.02 13.22
CA LEU A 174 -8.78 -10.53 12.24
C LEU A 174 -8.37 -9.22 11.54
N HIS A 175 -7.08 -9.10 11.18
CA HIS A 175 -6.55 -7.95 10.46
C HIS A 175 -5.72 -8.34 9.24
N LYS A 176 -5.51 -7.38 8.34
CA LYS A 176 -4.54 -7.38 7.25
C LYS A 176 -3.54 -6.25 7.42
N GLN A 177 -2.36 -6.40 6.85
CA GLN A 177 -1.36 -5.33 6.87
C GLN A 177 -0.50 -5.36 5.61
N VAL A 178 -0.23 -4.17 5.05
CA VAL A 178 0.83 -3.97 4.06
C VAL A 178 2.16 -3.95 4.81
N LEU A 179 2.95 -5.02 4.69
CA LEU A 179 4.22 -5.14 5.39
C LEU A 179 5.27 -4.21 4.76
N ILE A 180 5.44 -4.35 3.45
CA ILE A 180 6.40 -3.58 2.67
C ILE A 180 5.93 -3.43 1.22
N LEU A 181 6.24 -2.27 0.64
CA LEU A 181 6.14 -2.03 -0.78
C LEU A 181 7.51 -1.56 -1.29
N LEU A 182 8.10 -2.36 -2.17
CA LEU A 182 9.33 -2.05 -2.89
C LEU A 182 9.00 -1.55 -4.27
N THR A 183 9.78 -0.59 -4.73
CA THR A 183 9.60 0.03 -6.02
C THR A 183 10.93 0.24 -6.71
N GLN A 184 11.04 -0.15 -7.98
CA GLN A 184 12.23 0.12 -8.80
C GLN A 184 12.59 1.62 -8.74
N LEU A 185 13.86 1.91 -8.48
CA LEU A 185 14.38 3.26 -8.30
C LEU A 185 14.74 3.90 -9.65
N GLU A 186 15.63 3.26 -10.41
CA GLU A 186 16.08 3.73 -11.73
C GLU A 186 15.81 2.70 -12.83
N ASP A 187 15.66 3.18 -14.08
CA ASP A 187 15.48 2.33 -15.27
C ASP A 187 16.81 2.02 -16.00
N SER A 188 17.92 2.55 -15.48
CA SER A 188 19.28 2.45 -16.05
C SER A 188 19.86 1.04 -15.92
N GLU A 189 19.72 0.47 -14.74
CA GLU A 189 20.14 -0.89 -14.39
C GLU A 189 18.89 -1.72 -14.11
N GLY A 190 18.86 -3.00 -14.51
CA GLY A 190 17.74 -3.88 -14.16
C GLY A 190 17.49 -3.90 -12.65
N PHE A 191 16.31 -4.37 -12.22
CA PHE A 191 16.01 -4.51 -10.79
C PHE A 191 15.74 -5.97 -10.44
N ALA A 192 15.98 -6.31 -9.17
CA ALA A 192 15.68 -7.61 -8.62
C ALA A 192 14.97 -7.45 -7.28
N VAL A 193 13.96 -8.29 -7.06
CA VAL A 193 13.24 -8.35 -5.78
C VAL A 193 13.41 -9.74 -5.21
N SER A 194 13.83 -9.79 -3.95
CA SER A 194 13.90 -10.99 -3.13
C SER A 194 13.07 -10.75 -1.88
N HIS A 195 12.41 -11.80 -1.40
CA HIS A 195 11.68 -11.72 -0.13
C HIS A 195 11.71 -13.06 0.58
N LYS A 196 11.93 -12.99 1.89
CA LYS A 196 11.87 -14.13 2.80
C LYS A 196 10.97 -13.77 3.96
N LEU A 197 10.02 -14.65 4.26
CA LEU A 197 9.05 -14.45 5.33
C LEU A 197 9.27 -15.50 6.42
N SER A 198 9.30 -15.06 7.68
CA SER A 198 9.18 -15.92 8.85
C SER A 198 7.98 -15.53 9.70
N PHE A 199 7.38 -16.54 10.33
CA PHE A 199 6.09 -16.38 11.02
C PHE A 199 6.18 -16.90 12.45
N LYS A 200 5.54 -16.18 13.36
CA LYS A 200 5.30 -16.65 14.72
C LYS A 200 3.90 -16.26 15.17
N VAL A 201 3.14 -17.25 15.62
CA VAL A 201 1.78 -17.05 16.15
C VAL A 201 1.86 -16.93 17.67
N LEU A 202 1.25 -15.89 18.24
CA LEU A 202 1.26 -15.61 19.67
C LEU A 202 -0.17 -15.43 20.18
N VAL A 203 -0.50 -16.06 21.30
CA VAL A 203 -1.82 -15.91 21.94
C VAL A 203 -2.05 -14.43 22.32
N HIS A 204 -3.22 -13.90 21.98
CA HIS A 204 -3.63 -12.55 22.29
C HIS A 204 -4.13 -12.48 23.75
N ASN A 205 -3.22 -12.29 24.70
CA ASN A 205 -3.52 -12.30 26.14
C ASN A 205 -4.14 -10.98 26.68
N GLY A 206 -4.80 -10.18 25.84
CA GLY A 206 -5.57 -8.96 26.23
C GLY A 206 -4.79 -7.80 26.88
N TYR A 207 -3.56 -8.01 27.37
CA TYR A 207 -2.83 -7.05 28.22
C TYR A 207 -1.39 -6.77 27.80
N ARG A 208 -0.92 -7.27 26.63
CA ARG A 208 0.36 -6.87 26.06
C ARG A 208 0.22 -6.41 24.61
N ALA A 209 0.68 -5.18 24.41
CA ALA A 209 0.66 -4.32 23.24
C ALA A 209 1.49 -4.86 22.04
N CYS A 210 1.38 -6.14 21.70
CA CYS A 210 1.99 -6.62 20.46
C CYS A 210 1.27 -6.06 19.23
N GLY A 211 -0.05 -5.87 19.26
CA GLY A 211 -0.88 -5.49 18.09
C GLY A 211 -0.58 -4.13 17.42
N LEU A 212 0.40 -3.37 17.91
CA LEU A 212 0.86 -2.11 17.31
C LEU A 212 2.39 -2.05 17.18
N GLN A 213 3.08 -3.18 17.38
CA GLN A 213 4.53 -3.21 17.35
C GLN A 213 5.00 -3.50 15.93
N ASN A 214 5.40 -2.43 15.26
CA ASN A 214 6.12 -2.47 13.99
C ASN A 214 7.59 -2.16 14.26
N THR A 215 8.49 -2.94 13.66
CA THR A 215 9.93 -2.72 13.74
C THR A 215 10.47 -2.54 12.32
N PRO A 216 11.08 -1.38 12.00
CA PRO A 216 11.12 -0.16 12.81
C PRO A 216 9.71 0.43 13.06
N PRO A 217 9.53 1.24 14.12
CA PRO A 217 8.26 1.92 14.38
C PRO A 217 7.79 2.74 13.18
N LEU A 218 6.49 2.73 12.91
CA LEU A 218 5.92 3.51 11.81
C LEU A 218 5.99 5.00 12.11
N SER A 219 6.48 5.76 11.12
CA SER A 219 6.33 7.21 11.15
C SER A 219 4.85 7.61 10.94
N PRO A 220 4.46 8.86 11.24
CA PRO A 220 3.15 9.39 10.86
C PRO A 220 2.87 9.35 9.35
N GLY A 221 3.91 9.46 8.51
CA GLY A 221 3.79 9.36 7.05
C GLY A 221 3.56 7.92 6.56
N GLN A 222 4.13 6.95 7.26
CA GLN A 222 3.97 5.52 6.96
C GLN A 222 2.67 4.93 7.49
N SER A 223 2.13 5.47 8.59
CA SER A 223 0.98 4.89 9.31
C SER A 223 -0.26 4.74 8.42
N GLY A 224 -0.53 5.71 7.54
CA GLY A 224 -1.65 5.64 6.59
C GLY A 224 -1.55 4.49 5.57
N LEU A 225 -0.36 3.95 5.33
CA LEU A 225 -0.14 2.83 4.41
C LEU A 225 0.06 1.50 5.14
N HIS A 226 0.77 1.54 6.27
CA HIS A 226 1.33 0.35 6.91
C HIS A 226 0.64 -0.07 8.20
N CYS A 227 -0.26 0.72 8.77
CA CYS A 227 -1.05 0.28 9.91
C CYS A 227 -1.94 -0.91 9.54
N ALA A 228 -2.12 -1.84 10.49
CA ALA A 228 -3.02 -2.96 10.31
C ALA A 228 -4.47 -2.49 10.12
N ARG A 229 -5.20 -3.18 9.26
CA ARG A 229 -6.58 -2.89 8.85
C ARG A 229 -7.48 -4.07 9.23
N PRO A 230 -8.64 -3.84 9.85
CA PRO A 230 -9.61 -4.90 10.11
C PRO A 230 -10.04 -5.61 8.82
N LEU A 231 -10.39 -6.90 8.93
CA LEU A 231 -10.93 -7.72 7.83
C LEU A 231 -12.34 -7.32 7.39
#